data_AF-A0A349SIE9-F1
#
_entry.id   AF-A0A349SIE9-F1
#
_cell.length_a   1.000
_cell.length_b   1.000
_cell.length_c   1.000
_cell.angle_alpha   90.00
_cell.angle_beta   90.00
_cell.angle_gamma   90.00
#
_symmetry.space_group_name_H-M   'P 1'
#
loop_
_entity.id
_entity.type
_entity.pdbx_description
1 polymer ?
#
loop_
_entity_poly.entity_id
_entity_poly.type
_entity_poly.pdbx_seq_one_letter_code
_entity_poly.pdbx_strand_id
1 'polypeptide(L)'
;MVVLPDTIISGEVKAVTSNRHSSARIEVSHTASPGLSREQRAAIDQPIEHAAGLPGECYTSAEWARIERETVLASSWTCVGYCHDLALGAVRPVDLLGLPLVIVRDETGNA
;
A
#
# COMPACT_ATOMS: atom_id res chain seq x y z
N MET A 1 1.35 -6.98 -9.31
CA MET A 1 0.65 -5.72 -9.60
C MET A 1 -0.76 -5.88 -9.06
N VAL A 2 -1.14 -5.23 -7.94
CA VAL A 2 -2.55 -5.28 -7.47
C VAL A 2 -3.31 -4.16 -8.15
N VAL A 3 -4.22 -4.60 -9.01
CA VAL A 3 -5.39 -3.89 -9.46
C VAL A 3 -6.39 -3.97 -8.31
N LEU A 4 -6.76 -2.83 -7.71
CA LEU A 4 -8.04 -2.76 -7.01
C LEU A 4 -9.07 -2.32 -8.05
N PRO A 5 -9.97 -3.21 -8.49
CA PRO A 5 -11.09 -2.80 -9.31
C PRO A 5 -12.06 -2.00 -8.45
N ASP A 6 -12.68 -0.99 -9.07
CA ASP A 6 -13.92 -0.41 -8.58
C ASP A 6 -14.83 -1.53 -8.06
N THR A 7 -15.26 -1.44 -6.80
CA THR A 7 -16.28 -2.35 -6.29
C THR A 7 -17.58 -2.05 -7.03
N ILE A 8 -18.06 -2.95 -7.90
CA ILE A 8 -19.44 -3.45 -7.97
C ILE A 8 -19.45 -4.78 -8.77
N ILE A 9 -20.06 -5.80 -8.16
CA ILE A 9 -20.64 -7.02 -8.73
C ILE A 9 -21.21 -6.88 -10.15
N SER A 10 -20.90 -7.87 -11.00
CA SER A 10 -21.56 -8.18 -12.28
C SER A 10 -21.08 -7.41 -13.53
N GLY A 11 -20.37 -8.13 -14.40
CA GLY A 11 -20.28 -7.85 -15.84
C GLY A 11 -18.98 -7.17 -16.30
N GLU A 12 -18.14 -7.96 -16.96
CA GLU A 12 -17.11 -7.57 -17.96
C GLU A 12 -16.02 -6.57 -17.51
N VAL A 13 -14.82 -7.08 -17.19
CA VAL A 13 -13.65 -6.23 -16.86
C VAL A 13 -12.65 -6.24 -18.02
N LYS A 14 -12.48 -5.06 -18.62
CA LYS A 14 -11.51 -4.75 -19.66
C LYS A 14 -10.27 -4.15 -19.00
N ALA A 15 -9.13 -4.84 -19.06
CA ALA A 15 -7.85 -4.26 -18.66
C ALA A 15 -7.44 -3.19 -19.68
N VAL A 16 -7.62 -1.92 -19.33
CA VAL A 16 -7.15 -0.77 -20.12
C VAL A 16 -5.99 -0.13 -19.37
N THR A 17 -4.78 -0.42 -19.86
CA THR A 17 -3.60 0.42 -19.62
C THR A 17 -3.89 1.80 -20.22
N SER A 18 -4.22 2.79 -19.40
CA SER A 18 -4.06 4.20 -19.75
C SER A 18 -4.13 5.07 -18.52
N ASN A 19 -3.03 5.77 -18.26
CA ASN A 19 -2.93 6.92 -17.38
C ASN A 19 -4.07 7.92 -17.66
N ARG A 20 -5.14 7.91 -16.84
CA ARG A 20 -6.08 9.04 -16.71
C ARG A 20 -6.81 8.98 -15.36
N HIS A 21 -6.29 9.79 -14.44
CA HIS A 21 -6.96 10.40 -13.27
C HIS A 21 -8.35 9.83 -12.91
N SER A 22 -8.35 8.72 -12.17
CA SER A 22 -9.48 8.31 -11.33
C SER A 22 -8.88 7.89 -9.99
N SER A 23 -8.89 8.82 -9.04
CA SER A 23 -8.43 8.55 -7.68
C SER A 23 -9.54 7.80 -6.95
N ALA A 24 -9.44 6.47 -6.87
CA ALA A 24 -10.13 5.72 -5.82
C ALA A 24 -9.57 6.21 -4.48
N ARG A 25 -10.30 7.12 -3.82
CA ARG A 25 -9.95 7.56 -2.46
C ARG A 25 -10.42 6.46 -1.52
N ILE A 26 -9.47 5.69 -0.98
CA ILE A 26 -9.71 5.07 0.31
C ILE A 26 -9.91 6.25 1.28
N GLU A 27 -11.13 6.43 1.78
CA GLU A 27 -11.40 7.43 2.83
C GLU A 27 -10.74 6.96 4.13
N VAL A 28 -9.46 7.29 4.27
CA VAL A 28 -8.71 7.03 5.49
C VAL A 28 -9.18 8.04 6.54
N SER A 29 -9.93 7.54 7.52
CA SER A 29 -10.30 8.31 8.71
C SER A 29 -9.00 8.74 9.39
N HIS A 30 -8.70 10.04 9.41
CA HIS A 30 -7.48 10.58 10.01
C HIS A 30 -7.45 10.28 11.51
N THR A 31 -6.80 9.18 11.91
CA THR A 31 -6.35 9.04 13.29
C THR A 31 -5.03 9.79 13.43
N ALA A 32 -4.96 10.72 14.37
CA ALA A 32 -3.76 11.50 14.65
C ALA A 32 -2.55 10.58 14.89
N SER A 33 -1.46 10.81 14.15
CA SER A 33 -0.20 10.11 14.39
C SER A 33 0.37 10.49 15.76
N PRO A 34 0.93 9.55 16.56
CA PRO A 34 2.03 9.80 17.49
C PRO A 34 3.04 10.73 16.82
N GLY A 35 3.11 11.95 17.34
CA GLY A 35 3.94 12.98 16.75
C GLY A 35 5.38 12.80 17.20
N LEU A 36 6.28 12.46 16.27
CA LEU A 36 7.71 12.67 16.49
C LEU A 36 7.94 14.12 16.94
N SER A 37 8.76 14.30 17.98
CA SER A 37 9.11 15.61 18.49
C SER A 37 9.81 16.44 17.41
N ARG A 38 9.80 17.76 17.57
CA ARG A 38 10.46 18.68 16.62
C ARG A 38 11.95 18.38 16.50
N GLU A 39 12.58 18.02 17.61
CA GLU A 39 14.01 17.68 17.67
C GLU A 39 14.30 16.36 16.95
N GLN A 40 13.47 15.34 17.16
CA GLN A 40 13.60 14.06 16.46
C GLN A 40 13.50 14.25 14.94
N ARG A 41 12.51 15.02 14.47
CA ARG A 41 12.36 15.35 13.04
C ARG A 41 13.58 16.08 12.49
N ALA A 42 14.05 17.11 13.21
CA ALA A 42 15.23 17.87 12.79
C ALA A 42 16.52 17.04 12.76
N ALA A 43 16.62 16.00 13.59
CA ALA A 43 17.74 15.07 13.58
C ALA A 43 17.66 14.06 12.41
N ILE A 44 16.46 13.62 12.03
CA ILE A 44 16.22 12.74 10.89
C ILE A 44 16.47 13.46 9.55
N ASP A 45 16.08 14.73 9.45
CA ASP A 45 16.17 15.53 8.21
C ASP A 45 17.58 16.09 7.91
N GLN A 46 18.61 15.69 8.67
CA GLN A 46 20.00 16.07 8.39
C GLN A 46 20.54 15.36 7.13
N PRO A 47 21.67 15.81 6.56
CA PRO A 47 22.39 15.06 5.53
C PRO A 47 22.65 13.61 5.97
N ILE A 48 22.65 12.67 5.04
CA ILE A 48 22.68 11.22 5.36
C ILE A 48 23.90 10.81 6.20
N GLU A 49 25.00 11.57 6.13
CA GLU A 49 26.21 11.39 6.92
C GLU A 49 26.02 11.72 8.41
N HIS A 50 25.00 12.52 8.74
CA HIS A 50 24.71 13.05 10.08
C HIS A 50 23.28 12.77 10.54
N ALA A 51 22.44 12.19 9.69
CA ALA A 51 21.05 11.85 9.99
C ALA A 51 20.94 10.82 11.11
N ALA A 52 20.06 11.09 12.06
CA ALA A 52 19.65 10.11 13.05
C ALA A 52 18.64 9.14 12.43
N GLY A 53 18.67 7.89 12.90
CA GLY A 53 17.62 6.91 12.59
C GLY A 53 16.29 7.29 13.23
N LEU A 54 15.20 6.64 12.77
CA LEU A 54 13.91 6.76 13.45
C LEU A 54 14.00 6.22 14.88
N PRO A 55 13.21 6.75 15.83
CA PRO A 55 13.09 6.18 17.16
C PRO A 55 12.70 4.69 17.12
N GLY A 56 13.19 3.90 18.09
CA GLY A 56 12.98 2.45 18.12
C GLY A 56 11.50 2.02 18.11
N GLU A 57 10.62 2.83 18.68
CA GLU A 57 9.16 2.64 18.65
C GLU A 57 8.58 2.64 17.23
N CYS A 58 9.17 3.35 16.28
CA CYS A 58 8.72 3.36 14.88
C CYS A 58 8.85 1.98 14.22
N TYR A 59 9.69 1.09 14.75
CA TYR A 59 9.92 -0.25 14.21
C TYR A 59 9.17 -1.35 14.97
N THR A 60 8.73 -1.06 16.21
CA THR A 60 8.23 -2.09 17.13
C THR A 60 6.79 -1.83 17.58
N SER A 61 6.30 -0.60 17.48
CA SER A 61 4.94 -0.24 17.89
C SER A 61 3.91 -0.61 16.81
N ALA A 62 2.85 -1.28 17.23
CA ALA A 62 1.69 -1.55 16.39
C ALA A 62 0.97 -0.27 15.96
N GLU A 63 1.02 0.79 16.77
CA GLU A 63 0.43 2.08 16.44
C GLU A 63 1.16 2.74 15.26
N TRP A 64 2.49 2.71 15.28
CA TRP A 64 3.32 3.21 14.17
C TRP A 64 3.09 2.41 12.88
N ALA A 65 3.02 1.09 12.96
CA ALA A 65 2.69 0.24 11.81
C ALA A 65 1.31 0.58 11.21
N ARG A 66 0.30 0.85 12.05
CA ARG A 66 -1.05 1.23 11.59
C ARG A 66 -1.04 2.57 10.83
N ILE A 67 -0.28 3.54 11.30
CA ILE A 67 -0.15 4.86 10.66
C ILE A 67 0.58 4.75 9.32
N GLU A 68 1.69 4.01 9.27
CA GLU A 68 2.44 3.81 8.03
C GLU A 68 1.54 3.18 6.95
N ARG A 69 0.76 2.16 7.34
CA ARG A 69 -0.25 1.55 6.49
C ARG A 69 -1.28 2.55 5.96
N GLU A 70 -1.79 3.42 6.81
CA GLU A 70 -2.86 4.38 6.49
C GLU A 70 -2.38 5.61 5.72
N THR A 71 -1.14 6.04 5.92
CA THR A 71 -0.63 7.32 5.40
C THR A 71 0.39 7.17 4.28
N VAL A 72 1.20 6.10 4.30
CA VAL A 72 2.23 5.85 3.30
C VAL A 72 1.77 4.77 2.33
N LEU A 73 1.40 3.59 2.82
CA LEU A 73 1.11 2.45 1.93
C LEU A 73 -0.24 2.58 1.23
N ALA A 74 -1.28 3.07 1.92
CA ALA A 74 -2.59 3.30 1.31
C ALA A 74 -2.60 4.46 0.29
N SER A 75 -1.65 5.40 0.41
CA SER A 75 -1.55 6.57 -0.48
C SER A 75 -0.56 6.37 -1.64
N SER A 76 0.17 5.25 -1.66
CA SER A 76 1.23 4.98 -2.63
C SER A 76 1.04 3.64 -3.36
N TRP A 77 1.83 3.45 -4.43
CA TRP A 77 1.87 2.18 -5.14
C TRP A 77 2.72 1.16 -4.38
N THR A 78 2.12 0.03 -4.00
CA THR A 78 2.81 -1.07 -3.32
C THR A 78 2.84 -2.33 -4.19
N CYS A 79 4.02 -2.93 -4.34
CA CYS A 79 4.16 -4.22 -4.99
C CYS A 79 3.73 -5.35 -4.04
N VAL A 80 2.91 -6.27 -4.54
CA VAL A 80 2.26 -7.35 -3.76
C VAL A 80 2.53 -8.75 -4.33
N GLY A 81 3.27 -8.83 -5.43
CA GLY A 81 3.56 -10.10 -6.12
C GLY A 81 3.79 -9.96 -7.63
N TYR A 82 4.33 -11.05 -8.19
CA TYR A 82 4.65 -11.19 -9.61
C TYR A 82 3.57 -11.98 -10.35
N CYS A 83 3.29 -11.60 -11.60
CA CYS A 83 2.27 -12.27 -12.40
C CYS A 83 2.67 -13.69 -12.83
N HIS A 84 3.96 -13.96 -13.00
CA HIS A 84 4.46 -15.28 -13.41
C HIS A 84 4.35 -16.34 -12.30
N ASP A 85 4.28 -15.93 -11.03
CA ASP A 85 4.09 -16.82 -9.88
C ASP A 85 2.64 -17.32 -9.74
N LEU A 86 1.71 -16.74 -10.50
CA LEU A 86 0.28 -17.08 -10.47
C LEU A 86 -0.07 -17.87 -11.72
N ALA A 87 -0.77 -19.00 -11.61
CA ALA A 87 -1.33 -19.66 -12.79
C ALA A 87 -2.42 -18.78 -13.43
N LEU A 88 -2.71 -19.01 -14.72
CA LEU A 88 -3.88 -18.41 -15.37
C LEU A 88 -5.15 -18.83 -14.63
N GLY A 89 -6.08 -17.89 -14.42
CA GLY A 89 -7.30 -18.11 -13.64
C GLY A 89 -7.09 -18.18 -12.11
N ALA A 90 -5.88 -17.94 -11.61
CA ALA A 90 -5.59 -18.07 -10.18
C ALA A 90 -6.09 -16.87 -9.36
N VAL A 91 -6.57 -17.18 -8.15
CA VAL A 91 -6.91 -16.20 -7.12
C VAL A 91 -6.03 -16.47 -5.91
N ARG A 92 -5.31 -15.45 -5.43
CA ARG A 92 -4.39 -15.58 -4.29
C ARG A 92 -4.66 -14.50 -3.24
N PRO A 93 -5.01 -14.86 -2.00
CA PRO A 93 -5.09 -13.89 -0.90
C PRO A 93 -3.69 -13.38 -0.54
N VAL A 94 -3.61 -12.11 -0.16
CA VAL A 94 -2.39 -11.45 0.32
C VAL A 94 -2.75 -10.60 1.53
N ASP A 95 -1.97 -10.70 2.60
CA ASP A 95 -2.06 -9.77 3.72
C ASP A 95 -1.03 -8.66 3.55
N LEU A 96 -1.50 -7.42 3.45
CA LEU A 96 -0.64 -6.23 3.40
C LEU A 96 -0.78 -5.44 4.71
N LEU A 97 0.07 -5.74 5.68
CA LEU A 97 0.03 -5.16 7.02
C LEU A 97 -1.38 -5.21 7.66
N GLY A 98 -2.01 -6.39 7.63
CA GLY A 98 -3.37 -6.58 8.15
C GLY A 98 -4.49 -6.06 7.24
N LEU A 99 -4.19 -5.61 6.01
CA LEU A 99 -5.19 -5.39 4.97
C LEU A 99 -5.33 -6.67 4.14
N PRO A 100 -6.49 -7.36 4.20
CA PRO A 100 -6.73 -8.51 3.36
C PRO A 100 -6.99 -8.05 1.92
N LEU A 101 -6.09 -8.42 1.02
CA LEU A 101 -6.14 -8.16 -0.41
C LEU A 101 -6.24 -9.48 -1.18
N VAL A 102 -6.68 -9.40 -2.43
CA VAL A 102 -6.74 -10.55 -3.34
C VAL A 102 -6.10 -10.18 -4.67
N ILE A 103 -5.16 -11.00 -5.13
CA ILE A 103 -4.63 -10.94 -6.48
C ILE A 103 -5.45 -11.90 -7.34
N VAL A 104 -5.99 -11.40 -8.45
CA VAL A 104 -6.69 -12.20 -9.44
C VAL A 104 -5.88 -12.16 -10.73
N ARG A 105 -5.52 -13.34 -11.25
CA ARG A 105 -4.97 -13.50 -12.60
C ARG A 105 -6.05 -14.12 -13.47
N ASP A 106 -6.39 -13.45 -14.57
CA ASP A 106 -7.40 -13.95 -15.48
C ASP A 106 -6.93 -15.20 -16.26
N GLU A 107 -7.85 -15.81 -17.00
CA GLU A 107 -7.54 -16.97 -17.86
C GLU A 107 -6.79 -16.58 -19.13
N THR A 108 -6.87 -15.31 -19.56
CA THR A 108 -6.29 -14.84 -20.82
C THR A 108 -4.86 -14.32 -20.69
N GLY A 109 -4.34 -14.23 -19.47
CA GLY A 109 -3.01 -13.75 -19.15
C GLY A 109 -2.88 -12.23 -19.06
N ASN A 110 -3.99 -11.50 -19.11
CA ASN A 110 -3.98 -10.05 -18.92
C ASN A 110 -3.94 -9.76 -17.41
N ALA A 111 -2.93 -8.98 -17.03
CA ALA A 111 -2.73 -8.50 -15.66
C ALA A 111 -3.16 -7.04 -15.51
#